data_AF-A0A1Y3B4G6-F1
#
_entry.id   AF-A0A1Y3B4G6-F1
#
_cell.length_a   1.000
_cell.length_b   1.000
_cell.length_c   1.000
_cell.angle_alpha   90.00
_cell.angle_beta   90.00
_cell.angle_gamma   90.00
#
_symmetry.space_group_name_H-M   'P 1'
#
loop_
_entity.id
_entity.type
_entity.pdbx_description
1 polymer ?
#
loop_
_entity_poly.entity_id
_entity_poly.type
_entity_poly.pdbx_seq_one_letter_code
_entity_poly.pdbx_strand_id
1 'polypeptide(L)'
;MRKLKTNKRKFFVLRLNSLLSLSKATIAYYDSERKYHDNCAARRTIVLVDCFAVARIPDQKRFVLGIYTKEDLLATVCDDEKQLNEWLQAIRSILYRTPEYHCRPLRDFQ
;
A
#
# COMPACT_ATOMS: atom_id res chain seq x y z
N MET A 1 -6.29 -7.13 7.05
CA MET A 1 -4.84 -6.89 7.22
C MET A 1 -4.48 -6.34 8.61
N ARG A 2 -3.28 -6.68 9.08
CA ARG A 2 -2.68 -6.29 10.38
C ARG A 2 -1.34 -5.61 10.15
N LYS A 3 -0.93 -4.69 11.02
CA LYS A 3 0.44 -4.13 10.95
C LYS A 3 1.47 -5.17 11.40
N LEU A 4 2.56 -5.35 10.67
CA LEU A 4 3.60 -6.34 11.03
C LEU A 4 4.21 -6.05 12.41
N LYS A 5 4.61 -4.79 12.67
CA LYS A 5 5.29 -4.40 13.93
C LYS A 5 4.44 -4.55 15.20
N THR A 6 3.13 -4.34 15.11
CA THR A 6 2.24 -4.27 16.30
C THR A 6 1.18 -5.37 16.34
N ASN A 7 1.06 -6.15 15.27
CA ASN A 7 0.01 -7.14 15.04
C ASN A 7 -1.44 -6.61 15.19
N LYS A 8 -1.63 -5.29 15.26
CA LYS A 8 -2.96 -4.67 15.40
C LYS A 8 -3.69 -4.71 14.07
N ARG A 9 -4.96 -5.15 14.10
CA ARG A 9 -5.87 -5.08 12.95
C ARG A 9 -6.11 -3.62 12.59
N LYS A 10 -6.07 -3.34 11.29
CA LYS A 10 -6.34 -2.01 10.72
C LYS A 10 -7.19 -2.18 9.48
N PHE A 11 -7.99 -1.16 9.19
CA PHE A 11 -8.80 -1.11 7.99
C PHE A 11 -8.05 -0.34 6.92
N PHE A 12 -7.60 -1.03 5.86
CA PHE A 12 -6.82 -0.44 4.78
C PHE A 12 -7.72 -0.15 3.60
N VAL A 13 -7.49 1.00 2.96
CA VAL A 13 -8.29 1.49 1.84
C VAL A 13 -7.34 1.96 0.75
N LEU A 14 -7.54 1.41 -0.45
CA LEU A 14 -6.93 1.89 -1.67
C LEU A 14 -7.91 2.87 -2.33
N ARG A 15 -7.53 4.14 -2.49
CA ARG A 15 -8.36 5.17 -3.11
C ARG A 15 -7.78 5.62 -4.43
N LEU A 16 -8.62 5.57 -5.46
CA LEU A 16 -8.37 6.19 -6.77
C LEU A 16 -9.06 7.55 -6.79
N ASN A 17 -8.30 8.63 -6.64
CA ASN A 17 -8.85 9.98 -6.60
C ASN A 17 -9.25 10.52 -7.99
N SER A 18 -8.75 9.92 -9.07
CA SER A 18 -9.19 10.18 -10.44
C SER A 18 -8.86 8.97 -11.31
N LEU A 19 -9.79 8.60 -12.20
CA LEU A 19 -9.56 7.59 -13.24
C LEU A 19 -8.62 8.09 -14.34
N LEU A 20 -8.57 9.41 -14.54
CA LEU A 20 -7.74 10.07 -15.56
C LEU A 20 -6.32 10.35 -15.05
N SER A 21 -6.16 10.48 -13.73
CA SER A 21 -4.89 10.83 -13.09
C SER A 21 -4.64 9.89 -11.91
N LEU A 22 -4.03 8.74 -12.23
CA LEU A 22 -3.63 7.73 -11.25
C LEU A 22 -2.52 8.21 -10.31
N SER A 23 -1.85 9.32 -10.62
CA SER A 23 -0.81 9.94 -9.80
C SER A 23 -1.30 10.42 -8.44
N LYS A 24 -2.62 10.63 -8.27
CA LYS A 24 -3.24 10.96 -6.98
C LYS A 24 -3.76 9.75 -6.21
N ALA A 25 -3.51 8.52 -6.67
CA ALA A 25 -3.97 7.33 -5.94
C ALA A 25 -3.28 7.23 -4.58
N THR A 26 -4.02 6.82 -3.55
CA THR A 26 -3.52 6.75 -2.17
C THR A 26 -3.86 5.42 -1.51
N ILE A 27 -2.97 4.97 -0.63
CA ILE A 27 -3.26 3.91 0.34
C ILE A 27 -3.39 4.57 1.71
N ALA A 28 -4.53 4.40 2.36
CA ALA A 28 -4.77 4.88 3.72
C ALA A 28 -5.12 3.72 4.65
N TYR A 29 -4.88 3.89 5.95
CA TYR A 29 -5.44 2.95 6.94
C TYR A 29 -6.03 3.65 8.15
N TYR A 30 -7.03 2.99 8.73
CA TYR A 30 -7.83 3.46 9.87
C TYR A 30 -7.76 2.43 11.00
N ASP A 31 -8.13 2.84 12.22
CA ASP A 31 -8.17 1.92 13.35
C ASP A 31 -9.20 0.80 13.16
N SER A 32 -10.33 1.14 12.55
CA SER A 32 -11.44 0.24 12.27
C SER A 32 -12.21 0.71 11.03
N GLU A 33 -13.00 -0.19 10.47
CA GLU A 33 -13.93 0.09 9.36
C GLU A 33 -14.96 1.15 9.75
N ARG A 34 -15.49 1.07 10.98
CA ARG A 34 -16.38 2.10 11.52
C ARG A 34 -15.77 3.50 11.44
N LYS A 35 -14.51 3.67 11.86
CA LYS A 35 -13.82 4.97 11.75
C LYS A 35 -13.68 5.46 10.31
N TYR A 36 -13.53 4.55 9.36
CA TYR A 36 -13.51 4.91 7.94
C TYR A 36 -14.87 5.45 7.49
N HIS A 37 -15.96 4.75 7.81
CA HIS A 37 -17.32 5.18 7.44
C HIS A 37 -17.76 6.46 8.16
N ASP A 38 -17.32 6.66 9.39
CA ASP A 38 -17.57 7.89 10.17
C ASP A 38 -16.71 9.08 9.68
N ASN A 39 -16.00 8.95 8.54
CA ASN A 39 -15.11 9.97 7.97
C ASN A 39 -14.05 10.48 8.96
N CYS A 40 -13.61 9.65 9.90
CA CYS A 40 -12.51 10.01 10.79
C CYS A 40 -11.20 10.18 10.00
N ALA A 41 -10.25 10.91 10.57
CA ALA A 41 -8.92 11.03 9.98
C ALA A 41 -8.21 9.66 9.86
N ALA A 42 -7.59 9.43 8.71
CA ALA A 42 -6.74 8.26 8.51
C ALA A 42 -5.54 8.30 9.46
N ARG A 43 -5.12 7.14 9.96
CA ARG A 43 -3.91 7.04 10.78
C ARG A 43 -2.65 7.32 9.99
N ARG A 44 -2.68 7.01 8.70
CA ARG A 44 -1.68 7.40 7.72
C ARG A 44 -2.31 7.30 6.34
N THR A 45 -1.86 8.19 5.47
CA THR A 45 -2.14 8.18 4.04
C THR A 45 -0.80 8.18 3.33
N ILE A 46 -0.65 7.31 2.34
CA ILE A 46 0.54 7.20 1.50
C ILE A 46 0.09 7.46 0.07
N VAL A 47 0.76 8.35 -0.63
CA VAL A 47 0.51 8.58 -2.06
C VAL A 47 1.28 7.53 -2.85
N LEU A 48 0.61 6.88 -3.80
CA LEU A 48 1.24 5.81 -4.57
C LEU A 48 2.39 6.31 -5.44
N VAL A 49 2.37 7.58 -5.85
CA VAL A 49 3.49 8.20 -6.57
C VAL A 49 4.77 8.23 -5.73
N ASP A 50 4.69 8.16 -4.40
CA ASP A 50 5.88 8.11 -3.53
C ASP A 50 6.36 6.68 -3.28
N CYS A 51 5.57 5.68 -3.66
CA CYS A 51 5.92 4.28 -3.58
C CYS A 51 6.79 3.90 -4.78
N PHE A 52 7.98 3.35 -4.53
CA PHE A 52 8.85 2.85 -5.59
C PHE A 52 8.71 1.35 -5.82
N ALA A 53 8.20 0.60 -4.83
CA ALA A 53 7.97 -0.83 -4.99
C ALA A 53 6.84 -1.34 -4.09
N VAL A 54 6.21 -2.42 -4.55
CA VAL A 54 5.35 -3.27 -3.72
C VAL A 54 5.70 -4.73 -3.96
N ALA A 55 5.96 -5.46 -2.88
CA ALA A 55 6.41 -6.84 -2.95
C ALA A 55 5.93 -7.65 -1.75
N ARG A 56 5.89 -8.97 -1.92
CA ARG A 56 5.84 -9.88 -0.79
C ARG A 56 7.19 -9.82 -0.07
N ILE A 57 7.16 -9.68 1.25
CA ILE A 57 8.38 -9.80 2.05
C ILE A 57 8.67 -11.30 2.20
N PRO A 58 9.83 -11.80 1.72
CA PRO A 58 10.19 -13.20 1.80
C PRO A 58 10.44 -13.63 3.25
N ASP A 59 10.46 -14.93 3.48
CA ASP A 59 10.93 -15.56 4.74
C ASP A 59 10.01 -15.38 5.98
N GLN A 60 8.82 -14.81 5.80
CA GLN A 60 7.77 -14.83 6.81
C GLN A 60 6.86 -16.04 6.56
N LYS A 61 6.59 -16.87 7.57
CA LYS A 61 5.47 -17.87 7.55
C LYS A 61 4.09 -17.23 7.31
N ARG A 62 4.03 -15.90 7.26
CA ARG A 62 2.83 -15.07 7.12
C ARG A 62 2.80 -14.42 5.75
N PHE A 63 1.61 -14.09 5.27
CA PHE A 63 1.40 -13.41 4.00
C PHE A 63 1.68 -11.91 4.15
N VAL A 64 2.95 -11.50 4.09
CA VAL A 64 3.33 -10.11 4.36
C VAL A 64 3.47 -9.30 3.07
N LEU A 65 2.64 -8.27 2.96
CA LEU A 65 2.73 -7.21 1.95
C LEU A 65 3.69 -6.11 2.44
N GLY A 66 4.73 -5.83 1.65
CA GLY A 66 5.63 -4.70 1.84
C GLY A 66 5.35 -3.61 0.81
N ILE A 67 5.03 -2.41 1.28
CA ILE A 67 4.89 -1.21 0.46
C ILE A 67 6.09 -0.30 0.78
N TYR A 68 6.95 -0.10 -0.22
CA TYR A 68 8.21 0.62 -0.08
C TYR A 68 8.04 2.05 -0.60
N THR A 69 8.22 3.00 0.30
CA THR A 69 8.22 4.44 0.01
C THR A 69 9.61 4.99 0.22
N LYS A 70 9.90 6.18 -0.32
CA LYS A 70 11.20 6.85 -0.14
C LYS A 70 11.62 7.00 1.32
N GLU A 71 10.67 7.21 2.23
CA GLU A 71 10.96 7.49 3.64
C GLU A 71 10.80 6.27 4.56
N ASP A 72 9.99 5.29 4.17
CA ASP A 72 9.57 4.22 5.09
C ASP A 72 9.08 2.95 4.36
N LEU A 73 9.11 1.84 5.08
CA LEU A 73 8.54 0.55 4.68
C LEU A 73 7.27 0.28 5.49
N LEU A 74 6.13 0.25 4.81
CA LEU A 74 4.89 -0.22 5.40
C LEU A 74 4.74 -1.72 5.19
N ALA A 75 5.05 -2.49 6.22
CA ALA A 75 4.85 -3.95 6.24
C ALA A 75 3.52 -4.33 6.92
N THR A 76 2.68 -5.05 6.20
CA THR A 76 1.35 -5.47 6.64
C THR A 76 1.11 -6.95 6.41
N VAL A 77 0.55 -7.62 7.40
CA VAL A 77 0.17 -9.03 7.36
C VAL A 77 -1.24 -9.16 6.77
N CYS A 78 -1.34 -9.89 5.68
CA CYS A 78 -2.59 -10.36 5.09
C CYS A 78 -3.08 -11.63 5.79
N ASP A 79 -4.38 -11.85 5.75
CA ASP A 79 -5.01 -12.99 6.44
C ASP A 79 -4.78 -14.31 5.68
N ASP A 80 -4.71 -14.25 4.35
CA ASP A 80 -4.42 -15.37 3.46
C ASP A 80 -3.60 -14.91 2.23
N GLU A 81 -3.17 -15.89 1.42
CA GLU A 81 -2.41 -15.64 0.19
C GLU A 81 -3.22 -14.93 -0.89
N LYS A 82 -4.52 -15.21 -0.97
CA LYS A 82 -5.42 -14.58 -1.96
C LYS A 82 -5.49 -13.08 -1.71
N GLN A 83 -5.74 -12.66 -0.46
CA GLN A 83 -5.76 -11.26 -0.04
C GLN A 83 -4.41 -10.59 -0.34
N LEU A 84 -3.28 -11.27 -0.07
CA LEU A 84 -1.96 -10.73 -0.42
C LEU A 84 -1.83 -10.46 -1.93
N ASN A 85 -2.21 -11.44 -2.75
CA ASN A 85 -2.13 -11.35 -4.20
C ASN A 85 -3.07 -10.28 -4.77
N GLU A 86 -4.30 -10.18 -4.26
CA GLU A 86 -5.25 -9.12 -4.64
C GLU A 86 -4.69 -7.73 -4.37
N TRP A 87 -4.11 -7.52 -3.18
CA TRP A 87 -3.49 -6.24 -2.84
C TRP A 87 -2.25 -5.95 -3.70
N LEU A 88 -1.39 -6.94 -3.93
CA LEU A 88 -0.23 -6.79 -4.81
C LEU A 88 -0.67 -6.39 -6.22
N GLN A 89 -1.64 -7.10 -6.80
CA GLN A 89 -2.15 -6.82 -8.14
C GLN A 89 -2.81 -5.45 -8.21
N ALA A 90 -3.68 -5.11 -7.26
CA ALA A 90 -4.37 -3.83 -7.23
C ALA A 90 -3.37 -2.67 -7.18
N ILE A 91 -2.39 -2.71 -6.27
CA ILE A 91 -1.39 -1.64 -6.14
C ILE A 91 -0.50 -1.58 -7.39
N ARG A 92 0.00 -2.72 -7.88
CA ARG A 92 0.88 -2.78 -9.07
C ARG A 92 0.17 -2.26 -10.32
N SER A 93 -1.10 -2.61 -10.51
CA SER A 93 -1.89 -2.15 -11.65
C SER A 93 -1.99 -0.62 -11.70
N ILE A 94 -1.87 0.06 -10.56
CA ILE A 94 -1.85 1.52 -10.48
C ILE A 94 -0.44 2.04 -10.64
N LEU A 95 0.53 1.53 -9.87
CA LEU A 95 1.93 1.97 -9.92
C LEU A 95 2.49 1.88 -11.34
N TYR A 96 2.30 0.74 -12.00
CA TYR A 96 2.84 0.50 -13.34
C TYR A 96 2.07 1.22 -14.45
N ARG A 97 1.05 2.03 -14.11
CA ARG A 97 0.39 2.93 -15.05
C ARG A 97 0.76 4.38 -14.82
N THR A 98 1.51 4.68 -13.76
CA THR A 98 1.98 6.04 -13.49
C THR A 98 3.25 6.32 -14.30
N PRO A 99 3.32 7.42 -15.08
CA PRO A 99 4.53 7.77 -15.83
C PRO A 99 5.74 7.98 -14.91
N GLU A 100 5.51 8.46 -13.69
CA GLU A 100 6.52 8.66 -12.64
C GLU A 100 7.16 7.34 -12.19
N TYR A 101 6.53 6.18 -12.43
CA TYR A 101 7.13 4.87 -12.16
C TYR A 101 8.10 4.44 -13.28
N HIS A 102 7.79 4.76 -14.55
CA HIS A 102 8.59 4.34 -15.70
C HIS A 102 9.86 5.17 -15.91
N CYS A 103 9.84 6.43 -15.48
CA CYS A 103 10.96 7.36 -15.67
C CYS A 103 11.83 7.53 -14.41
N ARG A 104 11.88 6.54 -13.50
CA ARG A 104 12.72 6.64 -12.30
C ARG A 104 14.17 6.35 -12.60
N PRO A 105 15.11 7.20 -12.15
CA PRO A 105 16.52 6.92 -12.26
C PRO A 105 16.89 5.70 -11.39
N LEU A 106 17.75 4.82 -11.91
CA LEU A 106 18.21 3.59 -11.22
C LEU A 106 18.74 3.82 -9.80
N ARG A 107 19.26 5.02 -9.52
CA ARG A 107 19.75 5.44 -8.20
C ARG A 107 18.67 5.44 -7.11
N ASP A 108 17.39 5.52 -7.47
CA ASP A 108 16.28 5.52 -6.51
C ASP A 108 15.91 4.09 -6.04
N PHE A 109 16.59 3.05 -6.56
CA PHE A 109 16.40 1.65 -6.17
C PHE A 109 17.57 1.07 -5.34
N GLN A 110 18.58 1.88 -4.99
CA GLN A 110 19.72 1.49 -4.15
C GLN A 110 19.46 1.67 -2.66
#